data_AF-A0A7J3SMU3-F1
#
_entry.id   AF-A0A7J3SMU3-F1
#
_cell.length_a   1.000
_cell.length_b   1.000
_cell.length_c   1.000
_cell.angle_alpha   90.00
_cell.angle_beta   90.00
_cell.angle_gamma   90.00
#
_symmetry.space_group_name_H-M   'P 1'
#
loop_
_entity.id
_entity.type
_entity.pdbx_description
1 polymer ?
#
loop_
_entity_poly.entity_id
_entity_poly.type
_entity_poly.pdbx_seq_one_letter_code
_entity_poly.pdbx_strand_id
1 'polypeptide(L)'
;MSFRYLWLDLHRRAVEIGPLDDGSYVYFADTFIQCHKIPEGNVEVQLKVEGGVSLCEIPLSPSGEIQRYLEVLIDEEYGIVQVISIELKAKERIDEEKLKEEVKSAEEEIREACLSSH
;
A
#
# COMPACT_ATOMS: atom_id res chain seq x y z
N MET A 1 5.61 -16.62 -13.48
CA MET A 1 5.11 -15.30 -13.04
C MET A 1 4.27 -14.69 -14.16
N SER A 2 3.05 -14.27 -13.84
CA SER A 2 2.16 -13.55 -14.77
C SER A 2 1.76 -12.20 -14.16
N PHE A 3 1.39 -11.25 -15.02
CA PHE A 3 0.93 -9.92 -14.63
C PHE A 3 -0.47 -9.70 -15.19
N ARG A 4 -1.39 -9.23 -14.36
CA ARG A 4 -2.76 -8.87 -14.76
C ARG A 4 -3.13 -7.52 -14.18
N TYR A 5 -3.76 -6.68 -14.99
CA TYR A 5 -4.33 -5.41 -14.54
C TYR A 5 -5.80 -5.62 -14.18
N LEU A 6 -6.19 -5.16 -13.00
CA LEU A 6 -7.56 -5.20 -12.47
C LEU A 6 -8.03 -3.77 -12.23
N TRP A 7 -9.21 -3.41 -12.71
CA TRP A 7 -9.77 -2.09 -12.47
C TRP A 7 -10.49 -2.09 -11.12
N LEU A 8 -10.06 -1.22 -10.21
CA LEU A 8 -10.73 -1.04 -8.91
C LEU A 8 -11.93 -0.12 -9.08
N ASP A 9 -11.81 0.89 -9.94
CA ASP A 9 -12.89 1.77 -10.40
C ASP A 9 -12.54 2.39 -11.77
N LEU A 10 -13.23 3.47 -12.17
CA LEU A 10 -13.01 4.17 -13.44
C LEU A 10 -11.63 4.83 -13.58
N HIS A 11 -10.91 5.03 -12.48
CA HIS A 11 -9.68 5.82 -12.41
C HIS A 11 -8.51 5.06 -11.79
N ARG A 12 -8.78 3.99 -11.03
CA ARG A 12 -7.77 3.23 -10.30
C ARG A 12 -7.67 1.80 -10.78
N ARG A 13 -6.44 1.31 -10.80
CA ARG A 13 -6.11 -0.08 -11.15
C ARG A 13 -5.23 -0.70 -10.07
N ALA A 14 -5.31 -2.01 -9.96
CA ALA A 14 -4.33 -2.83 -9.28
C ALA A 14 -3.58 -3.69 -10.29
N VAL A 15 -2.31 -3.95 -9.99
CA VAL A 15 -1.48 -4.94 -10.70
C VAL A 15 -1.42 -6.20 -9.85
N GLU A 16 -2.02 -7.28 -10.35
CA GLU A 16 -1.86 -8.62 -9.81
C GLU A 16 -0.59 -9.24 -10.38
N ILE A 17 0.28 -9.73 -9.49
CA ILE A 17 1.51 -10.46 -9.82
C ILE A 17 1.41 -11.83 -9.15
N GLY A 18 1.45 -12.89 -9.95
CA GLY A 18 1.49 -14.23 -9.41
C GLY A 18 1.13 -15.35 -10.39
N PRO A 19 1.09 -16.60 -9.90
CA PRO A 19 1.67 -16.99 -8.60
C PRO A 19 3.20 -16.78 -8.59
N LEU A 20 3.74 -16.44 -7.42
CA LEU A 20 5.17 -16.42 -7.12
C LEU A 20 5.70 -17.83 -6.78
N ASP A 21 7.01 -17.97 -6.57
CA ASP A 21 7.64 -19.27 -6.28
C ASP A 21 7.13 -19.93 -4.99
N ASP A 22 6.68 -19.13 -4.01
CA ASP A 22 6.09 -19.60 -2.75
C ASP A 22 4.56 -19.82 -2.84
N GLY A 23 4.00 -19.74 -4.04
CA GLY A 23 2.56 -19.86 -4.33
C GLY A 23 1.73 -18.61 -4.02
N SER A 24 2.35 -17.53 -3.50
CA SER A 24 1.62 -16.30 -3.16
C SER A 24 1.28 -15.44 -4.38
N TYR A 25 0.33 -14.53 -4.16
CA TYR A 25 -0.06 -13.46 -5.07
C TYR A 25 0.20 -12.12 -4.40
N VAL A 26 0.68 -11.17 -5.18
CA VAL A 26 0.92 -9.79 -4.75
C VAL A 26 0.07 -8.86 -5.60
N TYR A 27 -0.56 -7.88 -4.96
CA TYR A 27 -1.40 -6.88 -5.61
C TYR A 27 -0.89 -5.50 -5.25
N PHE A 28 -0.50 -4.71 -6.24
CA PHE A 28 -0.14 -3.32 -6.07
C PHE A 28 -1.29 -2.43 -6.52
N ALA A 29 -1.87 -1.68 -5.60
CA ALA A 29 -2.93 -0.71 -5.88
C ALA A 29 -2.39 0.71 -5.71
N ASP A 30 -2.39 1.49 -6.79
CA ASP A 30 -1.99 2.90 -6.73
C ASP A 30 -3.00 3.66 -5.85
N THR A 31 -2.50 4.30 -4.79
CA THR A 31 -3.30 5.18 -3.94
C THR A 31 -2.56 6.50 -3.76
N PHE A 32 -3.28 7.62 -3.70
CA PHE A 32 -2.65 8.94 -3.55
C PHE A 32 -3.26 9.62 -2.33
N ILE A 33 -2.71 9.32 -1.15
CA ILE A 33 -3.19 9.86 0.12
C ILE A 33 -2.06 10.68 0.75
N GLN A 34 -2.30 11.98 0.92
CA GLN A 34 -1.39 12.85 1.65
C GLN A 34 -1.59 12.67 3.15
N CYS A 35 -0.49 12.54 3.87
CA CYS A 35 -0.42 12.34 5.31
C CYS A 35 0.45 13.42 5.95
N HIS A 36 0.07 13.89 7.14
CA HIS A 36 0.91 14.80 7.93
C HIS A 36 1.94 14.05 8.79
N LYS A 37 1.62 12.80 9.13
CA LYS A 37 2.50 11.89 9.86
C LYS A 37 2.40 10.49 9.27
N ILE A 38 3.48 9.75 9.40
CA ILE A 38 3.53 8.34 9.04
C ILE A 38 2.75 7.54 10.10
N PRO A 39 1.91 6.56 9.72
CA PRO A 39 1.28 5.65 10.68
C PRO A 39 2.37 5.00 11.56
N GLU A 40 2.29 5.16 12.88
CA GLU A 40 3.27 4.59 13.80
C GLU A 40 3.17 3.06 13.80
N GLY A 41 4.08 2.40 13.08
CA GLY A 41 4.35 0.96 13.16
C GLY A 41 5.81 0.76 12.82
N ASN A 42 6.54 -0.09 13.56
CA ASN A 42 8.00 -0.30 13.44
C ASN A 42 8.48 -0.24 11.98
N VAL A 43 8.94 0.93 11.55
CA VAL A 43 9.35 1.18 10.17
C VAL A 43 10.78 0.70 10.04
N GLU A 44 11.00 -0.44 9.38
CA GLU A 44 12.31 -0.67 8.78
C GLU A 44 12.39 0.21 7.53
N VAL A 45 12.90 1.44 7.75
CA VAL A 45 13.09 2.42 6.68
C VAL A 45 14.19 1.88 5.74
N GLN A 46 13.81 1.24 4.64
CA GLN A 46 14.75 0.99 3.55
C GLN A 46 14.96 2.30 2.78
N LEU A 47 15.79 3.17 3.35
CA LEU A 47 16.13 4.49 2.81
C LEU A 47 16.83 4.36 1.45
N LYS A 48 16.08 4.52 0.36
CA LYS A 48 16.66 4.99 -0.90
C LYS A 48 16.45 6.50 -0.97
N VAL A 49 17.43 7.25 -0.46
CA VAL A 49 17.42 8.72 -0.49
C VAL A 49 18.01 9.20 -1.82
N GLU A 50 17.19 9.80 -2.67
CA GLU A 50 17.68 10.54 -3.84
C GLU A 50 17.04 11.95 -3.82
N GLY A 51 17.86 12.99 -3.58
CA GLY A 51 17.41 14.38 -3.69
C GLY A 51 16.44 14.87 -2.62
N GLY A 52 16.52 14.38 -1.37
CA GLY A 52 15.64 14.79 -0.27
C GLY A 52 14.30 14.06 -0.23
N VAL A 53 14.10 13.12 -1.15
CA VAL A 53 12.93 12.24 -1.21
C VAL A 53 13.35 10.83 -0.82
N SER A 54 12.58 10.23 0.08
CA SER A 54 12.78 8.88 0.62
C SER A 54 11.55 8.02 0.34
N LEU A 55 11.77 6.78 -0.11
CA LEU A 55 10.73 5.77 -0.28
C LEU A 55 10.77 4.77 0.88
N CYS A 56 9.63 4.43 1.46
CA CYS A 56 9.53 3.55 2.62
C CYS A 56 8.38 2.56 2.46
N GLU A 57 8.57 1.34 2.94
CA GLU A 57 7.51 0.34 3.07
C GLU A 57 7.07 0.23 4.52
N ILE A 58 5.75 0.26 4.77
CA ILE A 58 5.19 0.30 6.13
C ILE A 58 4.13 -0.77 6.27
N PRO A 59 4.25 -1.70 7.23
CA PRO A 59 3.22 -2.71 7.46
C PRO A 59 1.94 -2.07 8.00
N LEU A 60 0.79 -2.46 7.44
CA LEU A 60 -0.54 -2.16 7.98
C LEU A 60 -1.09 -3.32 8.81
N SER A 61 -2.21 -3.08 9.49
CA SER A 61 -2.96 -4.15 10.15
C SER A 61 -3.35 -5.22 9.13
N PRO A 62 -3.01 -6.50 9.37
CA PRO A 62 -3.41 -7.57 8.46
C PRO A 62 -4.93 -7.75 8.48
N SER A 63 -5.51 -8.14 7.35
CA SER A 63 -6.93 -8.50 7.22
C SER A 63 -7.06 -9.99 6.93
N GLY A 64 -7.40 -10.76 7.96
CA GLY A 64 -7.43 -12.22 7.87
C GLY A 64 -6.06 -12.79 7.50
N GLU A 65 -5.97 -13.44 6.33
CA GLU A 65 -4.74 -14.03 5.79
C GLU A 65 -3.98 -13.11 4.81
N ILE A 66 -4.42 -11.86 4.67
CA ILE A 66 -3.84 -10.88 3.75
C ILE A 66 -2.90 -9.97 4.53
N GLN A 67 -1.63 -9.99 4.14
CA GLN A 67 -0.62 -9.03 4.60
C GLN A 67 -0.73 -7.76 3.78
N ARG A 68 -0.59 -6.60 4.44
CA ARG A 68 -0.76 -5.29 3.82
C ARG A 68 0.47 -4.44 4.10
N TYR A 69 0.99 -3.77 3.07
CA TYR A 69 2.09 -2.83 3.18
C TYR A 69 1.75 -1.54 2.43
N LEU A 70 2.25 -0.41 2.92
CA LEU A 70 2.17 0.89 2.27
C LEU A 70 3.50 1.22 1.65
N GLU A 71 3.48 1.69 0.42
CA GLU A 71 4.60 2.41 -0.14
C GLU A 71 4.39 3.90 0.08
N VAL A 72 5.33 4.52 0.79
CA VAL A 72 5.24 5.90 1.26
C VAL A 72 6.42 6.70 0.73
N LEU A 73 6.08 7.81 0.09
CA LEU A 73 7.03 8.85 -0.31
C LEU A 73 7.12 9.90 0.79
N ILE A 74 8.33 10.18 1.26
CA ILE A 74 8.62 11.20 2.25
C ILE A 74 9.51 12.25 1.60
N ASP A 75 9.03 13.48 1.58
CA ASP A 75 9.81 14.66 1.21
C ASP A 75 10.28 15.33 2.52
N GLU A 76 11.57 15.16 2.84
CA GLU A 76 12.15 15.68 4.07
C GLU A 76 12.34 17.21 4.02
N GLU A 77 12.51 17.78 2.82
CA GLU A 77 12.71 19.22 2.63
C GLU A 77 11.45 20.00 2.95
N TYR A 78 10.29 19.49 2.53
CA TYR A 78 8.99 20.13 2.72
C TYR A 78 8.15 19.49 3.84
N GLY A 79 8.63 18.42 4.46
CA GLY A 79 7.91 17.69 5.51
C GLY A 79 6.61 17.06 5.02
N ILE A 80 6.58 16.61 3.77
CA ILE A 80 5.39 16.01 3.14
C ILE A 80 5.51 14.49 3.17
N VAL A 81 4.48 13.81 3.67
CA VAL A 81 4.37 12.35 3.59
C VAL A 81 3.20 12.02 2.68
N GLN A 82 3.41 11.13 1.72
CA GLN A 82 2.38 10.70 0.79
C GLN A 82 2.43 9.19 0.61
N VAL A 83 1.31 8.51 0.87
CA VAL A 83 1.15 7.12 0.47
C VAL A 83 0.87 7.09 -1.04
N ILE A 84 1.67 6.30 -1.77
CA ILE A 84 1.62 6.22 -3.24
C ILE A 84 1.11 4.86 -3.75
N SER A 85 1.25 3.80 -2.95
CA SER A 85 0.66 2.51 -3.28
C SER A 85 0.37 1.66 -2.03
N ILE A 86 -0.56 0.72 -2.17
CA ILE A 86 -0.85 -0.33 -1.19
C ILE A 86 -0.46 -1.65 -1.83
N GLU A 87 0.44 -2.38 -1.17
CA GLU A 87 0.76 -3.76 -1.49
C GLU A 87 -0.09 -4.70 -0.63
N LEU A 88 -0.77 -5.65 -1.28
CA LEU A 88 -1.50 -6.74 -0.62
C LEU A 88 -0.85 -8.06 -1.02
N LYS A 89 -0.46 -8.87 -0.02
CA LYS A 89 0.10 -10.20 -0.24
C LYS A 89 -0.81 -11.27 0.35
N ALA A 90 -1.17 -12.25 -0.47
CA ALA A 90 -2.07 -13.34 -0.10
C ALA A 90 -1.52 -14.70 -0.54
N LYS A 91 -1.84 -15.76 0.21
CA LYS A 91 -1.46 -17.14 -0.13
C LYS A 91 -2.33 -17.77 -1.22
N GLU A 92 -3.50 -17.18 -1.46
CA GLU A 92 -4.42 -17.58 -2.52
C GLU A 92 -4.77 -16.36 -3.37
N ARG A 93 -5.22 -16.63 -4.60
CA ARG A 93 -5.67 -15.58 -5.50
C ARG A 93 -6.96 -14.94 -4.96
N ILE A 94 -6.95 -13.62 -4.82
CA ILE A 94 -8.12 -12.83 -4.41
C ILE A 94 -9.00 -12.56 -5.64
N ASP A 95 -10.31 -12.64 -5.48
CA ASP A 95 -11.26 -12.17 -6.49
C ASP A 95 -11.34 -10.63 -6.55
N GLU A 96 -11.93 -10.10 -7.61
CA GLU A 96 -11.93 -8.66 -7.87
C GLU A 96 -12.73 -7.85 -6.82
N GLU A 97 -13.85 -8.38 -6.33
CA GLU A 97 -14.70 -7.66 -5.38
C GLU A 97 -14.04 -7.61 -4.00
N LYS A 98 -13.49 -8.74 -3.55
CA LYS A 98 -12.71 -8.78 -2.32
C LYS A 98 -11.48 -7.88 -2.38
N LEU A 99 -10.79 -7.82 -3.53
CA LEU A 99 -9.65 -6.90 -3.71
C LEU A 99 -10.08 -5.43 -3.52
N LYS A 100 -11.22 -5.02 -4.09
CA LYS A 100 -11.76 -3.66 -3.93
C LYS A 100 -12.08 -3.36 -2.46
N GLU A 101 -12.68 -4.30 -1.75
CA GLU A 101 -12.99 -4.15 -0.31
C GLU A 101 -11.72 -4.01 0.53
N GLU A 102 -10.71 -4.84 0.26
CA GLU A 102 -9.42 -4.82 0.96
C GLU A 102 -8.67 -3.50 0.75
N VAL A 103 -8.59 -3.02 -0.49
CA VAL A 103 -7.98 -1.71 -0.79
C VAL A 103 -8.75 -0.59 -0.11
N LYS A 104 -10.08 -0.59 -0.20
CA LYS A 104 -10.91 0.45 0.42
C LYS A 104 -10.74 0.46 1.94
N SER A 105 -10.73 -0.70 2.58
CA SER A 105 -10.49 -0.85 4.02
C SER A 105 -9.11 -0.30 4.43
N ALA A 106 -8.06 -0.62 3.66
CA ALA A 106 -6.73 -0.09 3.91
C ALA A 106 -6.69 1.44 3.73
N GLU A 107 -7.35 2.00 2.71
CA GLU A 107 -7.45 3.45 2.53
C GLU A 107 -8.17 4.16 3.68
N GLU A 108 -9.23 3.56 4.22
CA GLU A 108 -9.94 4.08 5.39
C GLU A 108 -9.04 4.07 6.63
N GLU A 109 -8.33 2.97 6.89
CA GLU A 109 -7.35 2.84 7.99
C GLU A 109 -6.23 3.90 7.87
N ILE A 110 -5.68 4.09 6.67
CA ILE A 110 -4.66 5.13 6.40
C ILE A 110 -5.22 6.52 6.67
N ARG A 111 -6.44 6.82 6.20
CA ARG A 111 -7.07 8.14 6.41
C ARG A 111 -7.33 8.41 7.88
N GLU A 112 -7.81 7.42 8.62
CA GLU A 112 -7.98 7.52 10.06
C GLU A 112 -6.62 7.80 10.73
N ALA A 113 -5.58 7.00 10.45
CA ALA A 113 -4.26 7.22 11.03
C ALA A 113 -3.64 8.58 10.66
N CYS A 114 -3.74 8.98 9.39
CA CYS A 114 -3.09 10.18 8.86
C CYS A 114 -3.83 11.50 9.18
N LEU A 115 -5.16 11.48 9.35
CA LEU A 115 -5.98 12.68 9.48
C LEU A 115 -6.62 12.85 10.87
N SER A 116 -6.70 11.82 11.71
CA SER A 116 -7.30 11.93 13.05
C SER A 116 -6.40 12.56 14.11
N SER A 117 -5.16 12.91 13.77
CA SER A 117 -4.23 13.62 14.66
C SER A 117 -4.56 15.11 14.76
N HIS A 118 -5.62 15.45 15.50
CA HIS A 118 -5.90 16.81 15.99
C HIS A 118 -5.58 16.96 17.47
#